data_AF-A0A7V1ZIN8-F1
#
_entry.id   AF-A0A7V1ZIN8-F1
#
_cell.length_a   1.000
_cell.length_b   1.000
_cell.length_c   1.000
_cell.angle_alpha   90.00
_cell.angle_beta   90.00
_cell.angle_gamma   90.00
#
_symmetry.space_group_name_H-M   'P 1'
#
loop_
_entity.id
_entity.type
_entity.pdbx_description
1 polymer ?
#
loop_
_entity_poly.entity_id
_entity_poly.type
_entity_poly.pdbx_seq_one_letter_code
_entity_poly.pdbx_strand_id
1 'polypeptide(L)'
;MLGFLMVGYYLNYVAKFRLQKGQSAGLAVPLSALCFLIIAATQVMVNLLHLQPSRWEGVWTQAKSALADPTFVPRFLHFLLASLAMAGALAAYVAVRRSKTQGQTAELADMARFGVKAALYTTVVQLLVGFWLLLALPSPVLSGFMKGGAATTLPLGLGILAGIGLLVVLAGIRDPLAEGTKVRRAMEFLVGAIVLMIITRHQLREVYLAEWKPLEGAQVAPQWGIFLVFLVTFVIGVALTVYAMVKAATDKP
;
A
#
# COMPACT_ATOMS: atom_id res chain seq x y z
N MET A 1 2.53 8.97 14.68
CA MET A 1 1.71 8.43 13.58
C MET A 1 0.20 8.62 13.83
N LEU A 2 -0.33 8.24 14.99
CA LEU A 2 -1.76 8.40 15.32
C LEU A 2 -2.26 9.85 15.16
N GLY A 3 -1.47 10.85 15.57
CA GLY A 3 -1.80 12.27 15.36
C GLY A 3 -2.02 12.63 13.89
N PHE A 4 -1.09 12.26 13.01
CA PHE A 4 -1.23 12.47 11.56
C PHE A 4 -2.43 11.72 10.97
N LEU A 5 -2.71 10.51 11.47
CA LEU A 5 -3.87 9.74 11.02
C LEU A 5 -5.18 10.45 11.38
N MET A 6 -5.31 10.91 12.63
CA MET A 6 -6.48 11.67 13.07
C MET A 6 -6.64 12.94 12.25
N VAL A 7 -5.60 13.77 12.15
CA VAL A 7 -5.64 15.02 11.38
C VAL A 7 -5.99 14.76 9.90
N GLY A 8 -5.30 13.82 9.25
CA GLY A 8 -5.55 13.47 7.86
C GLY A 8 -6.98 12.99 7.62
N TYR A 9 -7.53 12.19 8.55
CA TYR A 9 -8.91 11.71 8.51
C TYR A 9 -9.93 12.85 8.67
N TYR A 10 -9.77 13.71 9.69
CA TYR A 10 -10.67 14.85 9.90
C TYR A 10 -10.65 15.84 8.74
N LEU A 11 -9.48 16.11 8.16
CA LEU A 11 -9.35 16.94 6.96
C LEU A 11 -10.11 16.36 5.77
N ASN A 12 -10.17 15.04 5.63
CA ASN A 12 -10.96 14.39 4.61
C ASN A 12 -12.48 14.59 4.82
N TYR A 13 -12.95 14.59 6.08
CA TYR A 13 -14.34 14.94 6.40
C TYR A 13 -14.66 16.40 6.10
N VAL A 14 -13.75 17.32 6.46
CA VAL A 14 -13.88 18.74 6.12
C VAL A 14 -13.99 18.90 4.60
N ALA A 15 -13.10 18.25 3.84
CA ALA A 15 -13.15 18.27 2.38
C ALA A 15 -14.49 17.73 1.85
N LYS A 16 -14.92 16.56 2.31
CA LYS A 16 -16.19 15.93 1.91
C LYS A 16 -17.38 16.86 2.11
N PHE A 17 -17.55 17.42 3.31
CA PHE A 17 -18.71 18.26 3.62
C PHE A 17 -18.66 19.62 2.91
N ARG A 18 -17.48 20.18 2.66
CA ARG A 18 -17.35 21.42 1.85
C ARG A 18 -17.74 21.16 0.40
N LEU A 19 -17.25 20.07 -0.20
CA LEU A 19 -17.58 19.69 -1.57
C LEU A 19 -19.08 19.40 -1.75
N GLN A 20 -19.72 18.74 -0.78
CA GLN A 20 -21.17 18.51 -0.80
C GLN A 20 -21.99 19.82 -0.78
N LYS A 21 -21.45 20.88 -0.16
CA LYS A 21 -22.05 22.22 -0.16
C LYS A 21 -21.68 23.05 -1.40
N GLY A 22 -21.03 22.46 -2.40
CA GLY A 22 -20.52 23.17 -3.58
C GLY A 22 -19.33 24.10 -3.29
N GLN A 23 -18.70 23.98 -2.13
CA GLN A 23 -17.56 24.81 -1.73
C GLN A 23 -16.24 24.12 -2.09
N SER A 24 -15.19 24.92 -2.33
CA SER A 24 -13.83 24.39 -2.50
C SER A 24 -13.34 23.68 -1.24
N ALA A 25 -12.70 22.51 -1.42
CA ALA A 25 -12.03 21.80 -0.34
C ALA A 25 -10.76 22.53 0.16
N GLY A 26 -10.25 23.51 -0.61
CA GLY A 26 -9.07 24.31 -0.25
C GLY A 26 -7.86 23.45 0.11
N LEU A 27 -7.17 23.83 1.20
CA LEU A 27 -5.99 23.11 1.69
C LEU A 27 -6.31 21.76 2.38
N ALA A 28 -7.58 21.42 2.62
CA ALA A 28 -7.92 20.21 3.36
C ALA A 28 -7.46 18.93 2.65
N VAL A 29 -7.62 18.86 1.32
CA VAL A 29 -7.17 17.72 0.52
C VAL A 29 -5.64 17.58 0.50
N PRO A 30 -4.85 18.61 0.10
CA PRO A 30 -3.39 18.47 0.07
C PRO A 30 -2.78 18.25 1.47
N LEU A 31 -3.32 18.86 2.52
CA LEU A 31 -2.84 18.60 3.89
C LEU A 31 -3.18 17.18 4.36
N SER A 32 -4.36 16.65 4.00
CA SER A 32 -4.70 15.26 4.26
C SER A 32 -3.74 14.31 3.53
N ALA A 33 -3.48 14.55 2.25
CA ALA A 33 -2.51 13.79 1.47
C ALA A 33 -1.11 13.83 2.09
N LEU A 34 -0.64 15.01 2.52
CA LEU A 34 0.65 15.16 3.20
C LEU A 34 0.73 14.32 4.49
N CYS A 35 -0.33 14.29 5.29
CA CYS A 35 -0.38 13.44 6.50
C CYS A 35 -0.21 11.96 6.14
N PHE A 36 -0.91 11.47 5.11
CA PHE A 36 -0.79 10.07 4.68
C PHE A 36 0.57 9.76 4.03
N LEU A 37 1.19 10.72 3.33
CA LEU A 37 2.54 10.58 2.80
C LEU A 37 3.58 10.47 3.93
N ILE A 38 3.46 11.29 4.98
CA ILE A 38 4.32 11.20 6.17
C ILE A 38 4.16 9.84 6.85
N ILE A 39 2.93 9.34 6.97
CA ILE A 39 2.65 8.00 7.52
C ILE A 39 3.32 6.92 6.65
N ALA A 40 3.16 6.98 5.33
CA ALA A 40 3.78 6.02 4.41
C ALA A 40 5.31 6.04 4.49
N ALA A 41 5.93 7.22 4.51
CA ALA A 41 7.38 7.37 4.66
C ALA A 41 7.88 6.80 5.99
N THR A 42 7.14 7.05 7.08
CA THR A 42 7.45 6.49 8.40
C THR A 42 7.37 4.96 8.40
N GLN A 43 6.34 4.38 7.77
CA GLN A 43 6.21 2.93 7.65
C GLN A 43 7.35 2.30 6.85
N VAL A 44 7.76 2.92 5.74
CA VAL A 44 8.90 2.42 4.94
C VAL A 44 10.19 2.48 5.74
N MET A 45 10.44 3.60 6.43
CA MET A 45 11.63 3.79 7.27
C MET A 45 11.70 2.74 8.38
N VAL A 46 10.63 2.57 9.15
CA VAL A 46 10.55 1.55 10.22
C VAL A 46 10.71 0.15 9.65
N ASN A 47 10.10 -0.14 8.50
CA ASN A 47 10.26 -1.43 7.86
C ASN A 47 11.71 -1.73 7.47
N LEU A 48 12.46 -0.74 6.97
CA LEU A 48 13.87 -0.92 6.64
C LEU A 48 14.72 -1.17 7.87
N LEU A 49 14.46 -0.47 8.97
CA LEU A 49 15.17 -0.72 10.24
C LEU A 49 14.92 -2.13 10.76
N HIS A 50 13.71 -2.67 10.61
CA HIS A 50 13.43 -4.07 10.97
C HIS A 50 14.16 -5.10 10.08
N LEU A 51 14.63 -4.70 8.89
CA LEU A 51 15.39 -5.57 7.98
C LEU A 51 16.90 -5.47 8.19
N GLN A 52 17.39 -4.45 8.90
CA GLN A 52 18.81 -4.14 9.01
C GLN A 52 19.20 -3.82 10.47
N PRO A 53 19.28 -4.83 11.36
CA PRO A 53 19.63 -4.63 12.76
C PRO A 53 20.97 -3.90 12.96
N SER A 54 21.92 -4.09 12.04
CA SER A 54 23.22 -3.41 12.03
C SER A 54 23.15 -1.88 11.99
N ARG A 55 22.01 -1.28 11.62
CA ARG A 55 21.82 0.18 11.56
C ARG A 55 21.26 0.79 12.84
N TRP A 56 20.79 -0.02 13.79
CA TRP A 56 20.06 0.49 14.96
C TRP A 56 20.90 1.45 15.80
N GLU A 57 22.18 1.14 16.03
CA GLU A 57 23.10 2.00 16.77
C GLU A 57 23.31 3.36 16.07
N GLY A 58 23.46 3.35 14.74
CA GLY A 58 23.58 4.57 13.94
C GLY A 58 22.31 5.43 13.97
N VAL A 59 21.14 4.82 14.03
CA VAL A 59 19.85 5.56 14.18
C VAL A 59 19.66 6.06 15.61
N TRP A 60 20.07 5.28 16.61
CA TRP A 60 20.00 5.65 18.01
C TRP A 60 20.84 6.91 18.30
N THR A 61 22.04 6.97 17.73
CA THR A 61 22.95 8.12 17.86
C THR A 61 22.49 9.31 17.02
N GLN A 62 22.04 9.09 15.79
CA GLN A 62 21.56 10.15 14.91
C GLN A 62 20.32 9.71 14.12
N ALA A 63 19.13 10.12 14.58
CA ALA A 63 17.85 9.71 13.99
C ALA A 63 17.74 9.92 12.46
N LYS A 64 18.40 10.95 11.91
CA LYS A 64 18.42 11.22 10.46
C LYS A 64 19.08 10.11 9.64
N SER A 65 19.96 9.30 10.22
CA SER A 65 20.63 8.19 9.53
C SER A 65 19.64 7.08 9.10
N ALA A 66 18.43 7.07 9.65
CA ALA A 66 17.33 6.21 9.21
C ALA A 66 16.92 6.46 7.74
N LEU A 67 17.20 7.66 7.20
CA LEU A 67 16.90 8.04 5.81
C LEU A 67 18.07 7.77 4.85
N ALA A 68 19.24 7.38 5.36
CA ALA A 68 20.44 7.18 4.54
C ALA A 68 20.44 5.84 3.78
N ASP A 69 19.38 5.03 3.88
CA ASP A 69 19.27 3.78 3.14
C ASP A 69 19.01 4.05 1.65
N PRO A 70 19.85 3.55 0.71
CA PRO A 70 19.67 3.81 -0.72
C PRO A 70 18.36 3.22 -1.27
N THR A 71 17.76 2.23 -0.60
CA THR A 71 16.48 1.63 -0.96
C THR A 71 15.28 2.40 -0.41
N PHE A 72 15.47 3.38 0.48
CA PHE A 72 14.36 4.14 1.09
C PHE A 72 13.48 4.81 0.05
N VAL A 73 14.08 5.63 -0.82
CA VAL A 73 13.36 6.38 -1.86
C VAL A 73 12.64 5.46 -2.85
N PRO A 74 13.32 4.49 -3.51
CA PRO A 74 12.63 3.62 -4.46
C PRO A 74 11.56 2.76 -3.80
N ARG A 75 11.75 2.31 -2.55
CA ARG A 75 10.72 1.56 -1.81
C ARG A 75 9.50 2.42 -1.48
N PHE A 76 9.72 3.65 -1.01
CA PHE A 76 8.65 4.61 -0.76
C PHE A 76 7.84 4.91 -2.02
N LEU A 77 8.53 5.23 -3.12
CA LEU A 77 7.88 5.48 -4.41
C LEU A 77 7.14 4.25 -4.93
N HIS A 78 7.71 3.05 -4.80
CA HIS A 78 7.07 1.82 -5.25
C HIS A 78 5.74 1.57 -4.52
N PHE A 79 5.69 1.74 -3.20
CA PHE A 79 4.45 1.62 -2.42
C PHE A 79 3.44 2.74 -2.70
N LEU A 80 3.92 3.99 -2.82
CA LEU A 80 3.07 5.13 -3.14
C LEU A 80 2.38 4.93 -4.50
N LEU A 81 3.14 4.60 -5.54
CA LEU A 81 2.60 4.38 -6.88
C LEU A 81 1.66 3.17 -6.91
N ALA A 82 1.97 2.09 -6.19
CA ALA A 82 1.06 0.95 -6.05
C ALA A 82 -0.28 1.33 -5.43
N SER A 83 -0.27 2.18 -4.40
CA SER A 83 -1.49 2.67 -3.74
C SER A 83 -2.33 3.57 -4.65
N LEU A 84 -1.69 4.42 -5.46
CA LEU A 84 -2.38 5.25 -6.45
C LEU A 84 -2.96 4.41 -7.59
N ALA A 85 -2.22 3.39 -8.04
CA ALA A 85 -2.70 2.43 -9.02
C ALA A 85 -3.94 1.68 -8.53
N MET A 86 -3.91 1.22 -7.27
CA MET A 86 -5.06 0.59 -6.60
C MET A 86 -6.24 1.54 -6.46
N ALA A 87 -6.02 2.78 -6.03
CA ALA A 87 -7.08 3.77 -5.92
C ALA A 87 -7.76 4.07 -7.28
N GLY A 88 -6.95 4.25 -8.34
CA GLY A 88 -7.44 4.46 -9.70
C GLY A 88 -8.24 3.27 -10.24
N ALA A 89 -7.67 2.06 -10.12
CA ALA A 89 -8.33 0.84 -10.58
C ALA A 89 -9.64 0.56 -9.81
N LEU A 90 -9.64 0.80 -8.49
CA LEU A 90 -10.84 0.68 -7.66
C LEU A 90 -11.90 1.71 -8.03
N ALA A 91 -11.52 2.98 -8.29
CA ALA A 91 -12.46 4.00 -8.74
C ALA A 91 -13.14 3.60 -10.07
N ALA A 92 -12.35 3.09 -11.03
CA ALA A 92 -12.89 2.58 -12.29
C ALA A 92 -13.81 1.37 -12.07
N TYR A 93 -13.41 0.42 -11.24
CA TYR A 93 -14.22 -0.74 -10.92
C TYR A 93 -15.55 -0.38 -10.24
N VAL A 94 -15.52 0.55 -9.28
CA VAL A 94 -16.73 1.07 -8.62
C VAL A 94 -17.63 1.79 -9.61
N ALA A 95 -17.08 2.59 -10.52
CA ALA A 95 -17.84 3.28 -11.56
C ALA A 95 -18.60 2.30 -12.45
N VAL A 96 -17.92 1.26 -12.92
CA VAL A 96 -18.49 0.17 -13.74
C VAL A 96 -19.57 -0.60 -12.97
N ARG A 97 -19.37 -0.85 -11.67
CA ARG A 97 -20.40 -1.54 -10.88
C ARG A 97 -21.64 -0.66 -10.68
N ARG A 98 -21.46 0.63 -10.39
CA ARG A 98 -22.58 1.56 -10.21
C ARG A 98 -23.34 1.79 -11.51
N SER A 99 -22.68 1.83 -12.66
CA SER A 99 -23.35 2.06 -13.95
C SER A 99 -24.32 0.94 -14.32
N LYS A 100 -24.06 -0.30 -13.86
CA LYS A 100 -24.97 -1.43 -14.05
C LYS A 100 -26.28 -1.30 -13.26
N THR A 101 -26.26 -0.61 -12.13
CA THR A 101 -27.44 -0.46 -11.25
C THR A 101 -28.13 0.90 -11.40
N GLN A 102 -27.37 1.95 -11.70
CA GLN A 102 -27.86 3.35 -11.71
C GLN A 102 -27.95 3.93 -13.13
N GLY A 103 -27.61 3.14 -14.15
CA GLY A 103 -27.46 3.62 -15.52
C GLY A 103 -26.11 4.29 -15.78
N GLN A 104 -25.80 4.54 -17.05
CA GLN A 104 -24.57 5.22 -17.45
C GLN A 104 -24.77 6.73 -17.32
N THR A 105 -24.12 7.34 -16.33
CA THR A 105 -24.08 8.80 -16.17
C THR A 105 -22.73 9.36 -16.59
N ALA A 106 -22.69 10.64 -16.97
CA ALA A 106 -21.45 11.32 -17.33
C ALA A 106 -20.42 11.28 -16.19
N GLU A 107 -20.86 11.47 -14.94
CA GLU A 107 -20.00 11.42 -13.76
C GLU A 107 -19.32 10.06 -13.57
N LEU A 108 -20.07 8.96 -13.77
CA LEU A 108 -19.52 7.61 -13.67
C LEU A 108 -18.53 7.33 -14.82
N ALA A 109 -18.83 7.84 -16.02
CA ALA A 109 -17.93 7.72 -17.16
C ALA A 109 -16.60 8.47 -16.92
N ASP A 110 -16.67 9.68 -16.36
CA ASP A 110 -15.48 10.46 -16.00
C ASP A 110 -14.67 9.82 -14.88
N MET A 111 -15.34 9.34 -13.82
CA MET A 111 -14.69 8.59 -12.74
C MET A 111 -13.97 7.35 -13.27
N ALA A 112 -14.60 6.62 -14.20
CA ALA A 112 -14.00 5.43 -14.78
C ALA A 112 -12.79 5.73 -15.66
N ARG A 113 -12.90 6.73 -16.54
CA ARG A 113 -11.80 7.18 -17.41
C ARG A 113 -10.62 7.72 -16.60
N PHE A 114 -10.89 8.53 -15.57
CA PHE A 114 -9.87 9.02 -14.66
C PHE A 114 -9.18 7.86 -13.93
N GLY A 115 -9.96 6.93 -13.38
CA GLY A 115 -9.44 5.77 -12.67
C GLY A 115 -8.51 4.89 -13.50
N VAL A 116 -8.91 4.56 -14.74
CA VAL A 116 -8.08 3.78 -15.68
C VAL A 116 -6.80 4.52 -16.05
N LYS A 117 -6.88 5.82 -16.37
CA LYS A 117 -5.68 6.63 -16.70
C LYS A 117 -4.73 6.74 -15.51
N ALA A 118 -5.25 7.02 -14.32
CA ALA A 118 -4.46 7.10 -13.10
C ALA A 118 -3.75 5.77 -12.83
N ALA A 119 -4.46 4.63 -12.92
CA ALA A 119 -3.88 3.31 -12.77
C ALA A 119 -2.80 3.03 -13.83
N LEU A 120 -3.03 3.39 -15.08
CA LEU A 120 -2.07 3.18 -16.17
C LEU A 120 -0.77 3.96 -15.92
N TYR A 121 -0.85 5.27 -15.74
CA TYR A 121 0.35 6.11 -15.59
C TYR A 121 1.14 5.75 -14.33
N THR A 122 0.45 5.49 -13.21
CA THR A 122 1.12 5.11 -11.97
C THR A 122 1.78 3.73 -12.08
N THR A 123 1.16 2.77 -12.76
CA THR A 123 1.76 1.45 -13.00
C THR A 123 3.01 1.53 -13.89
N VAL A 124 3.00 2.39 -14.93
CA VAL A 124 4.19 2.61 -15.78
C VAL A 124 5.36 3.09 -14.94
N VAL A 125 5.15 4.15 -14.14
CA VAL A 125 6.21 4.69 -13.27
C VAL A 125 6.59 3.68 -12.19
N GLN A 126 5.63 2.94 -11.63
CA GLN A 126 5.88 1.94 -10.60
C GLN A 126 6.77 0.81 -11.10
N LEU A 127 6.61 0.38 -12.35
CA LEU A 127 7.44 -0.66 -12.95
C LEU A 127 8.90 -0.20 -13.08
N LEU A 128 9.12 1.04 -13.56
CA LEU A 128 10.45 1.65 -13.62
C LEU A 128 11.07 1.78 -12.23
N VAL A 129 10.30 2.24 -11.24
CA VAL A 129 10.72 2.35 -9.85
C VAL A 129 10.98 0.96 -9.24
N GLY A 130 10.25 -0.08 -9.65
CA GLY A 130 10.47 -1.45 -9.23
C GLY A 130 11.83 -1.99 -9.68
N PHE A 131 12.22 -1.72 -10.93
CA PHE A 131 13.56 -2.04 -11.41
C PHE A 131 14.63 -1.21 -10.69
N TRP A 132 14.40 0.08 -10.45
CA TRP A 132 15.29 0.89 -9.63
C TRP A 132 15.46 0.30 -8.22
N LEU A 133 14.37 -0.11 -7.56
CA LEU A 133 14.41 -0.75 -6.25
C LEU A 133 15.24 -2.03 -6.26
N LEU A 134 15.06 -2.88 -7.28
CA LEU A 134 15.81 -4.13 -7.41
C LEU A 134 17.32 -3.87 -7.52
N LEU A 135 17.71 -2.87 -8.33
CA LEU A 135 19.11 -2.48 -8.52
C LEU A 135 19.70 -1.73 -7.33
N ALA A 136 18.87 -1.10 -6.51
CA ALA A 136 19.29 -0.38 -5.30
C ALA A 136 19.51 -1.32 -4.09
N LEU A 137 19.12 -2.60 -4.18
CA LEU A 137 19.32 -3.55 -3.09
C LEU A 137 20.83 -3.72 -2.78
N PRO A 138 21.21 -3.90 -1.49
CA PRO A 138 22.59 -4.20 -1.13
C PRO A 138 23.10 -5.43 -1.88
N SER A 139 24.32 -5.38 -2.42
CA SER A 139 24.89 -6.44 -3.25
C SER A 139 24.82 -7.85 -2.64
N PRO A 140 25.08 -8.05 -1.32
CA PRO A 140 24.93 -9.36 -0.69
C PRO A 140 23.48 -9.88 -0.74
N VAL A 141 22.51 -8.98 -0.53
CA VAL A 141 21.08 -9.32 -0.53
C VAL A 141 20.61 -9.64 -1.94
N LEU A 142 20.98 -8.83 -2.93
CA LEU A 142 20.63 -9.08 -4.33
C LEU A 142 21.22 -10.41 -4.81
N SER A 143 22.50 -10.66 -4.51
CA SER A 143 23.19 -11.90 -4.87
C SER A 143 22.55 -13.11 -4.19
N GLY A 144 22.27 -13.04 -2.89
CA GLY A 144 21.58 -14.10 -2.15
C GLY A 144 20.19 -14.38 -2.70
N PHE A 145 19.44 -13.32 -3.02
CA PHE A 145 18.11 -13.44 -3.60
C PHE A 145 18.14 -14.08 -5.00
N MET A 146 19.08 -13.70 -5.87
CA MET A 146 19.24 -14.26 -7.21
C MET A 146 19.73 -15.71 -7.20
N LYS A 147 20.55 -16.09 -6.20
CA LYS A 147 21.03 -17.47 -6.02
C LYS A 147 19.99 -18.41 -5.40
N GLY A 148 18.87 -17.89 -4.90
CA GLY A 148 17.77 -18.68 -4.33
C GLY A 148 17.03 -19.58 -5.33
N GLY A 149 17.40 -19.56 -6.61
CA GLY A 149 16.87 -20.46 -7.64
C GLY A 149 15.42 -20.17 -7.99
N ALA A 150 14.69 -21.20 -8.41
CA ALA A 150 13.29 -21.06 -8.84
C ALA A 150 12.38 -20.50 -7.73
N ALA A 151 12.68 -20.81 -6.46
CA ALA A 151 11.87 -20.37 -5.33
C ALA A 151 11.78 -18.84 -5.22
N THR A 152 12.88 -18.11 -5.45
CA THR A 152 12.93 -16.64 -5.37
C THR A 152 12.66 -15.96 -6.71
N THR A 153 13.12 -16.56 -7.81
CA THR A 153 12.99 -15.96 -9.15
C THR A 153 11.60 -16.08 -9.75
N LEU A 154 10.85 -17.16 -9.46
CA LEU A 154 9.50 -17.34 -10.00
C LEU A 154 8.51 -16.30 -9.46
N PRO A 155 8.40 -16.03 -8.14
CA PRO A 155 7.48 -15.00 -7.64
C PRO A 155 7.80 -13.61 -8.18
N LEU A 156 9.10 -13.26 -8.28
CA LEU A 156 9.52 -12.00 -8.87
C LEU A 156 9.13 -11.93 -10.36
N GLY A 157 9.48 -12.95 -11.14
CA GLY A 157 9.21 -13.01 -12.58
C GLY A 157 7.71 -12.97 -12.88
N LEU A 158 6.91 -13.77 -12.18
CA LEU A 158 5.45 -13.75 -12.31
C LEU A 158 4.87 -12.39 -11.88
N GLY A 159 5.43 -11.74 -10.87
CA GLY A 159 4.99 -10.42 -10.44
C GLY A 159 5.28 -9.34 -11.49
N ILE A 160 6.44 -9.39 -12.14
CA ILE A 160 6.78 -8.52 -13.28
C ILE A 160 5.83 -8.79 -14.45
N LEU A 161 5.58 -10.06 -14.78
CA LEU A 161 4.64 -10.45 -15.84
C LEU A 161 3.21 -9.98 -15.54
N ALA A 162 2.76 -10.07 -14.28
CA ALA A 162 1.47 -9.55 -13.85
C ALA A 162 1.40 -8.02 -13.99
N GLY A 163 2.48 -7.30 -13.67
CA GLY A 163 2.59 -5.86 -13.91
C GLY A 163 2.54 -5.47 -15.38
N ILE A 164 3.24 -6.22 -16.25
CA ILE A 164 3.18 -6.03 -17.71
C ILE A 164 1.77 -6.36 -18.24
N GLY A 165 1.16 -7.46 -17.77
CA GLY A 165 -0.20 -7.84 -18.12
C GLY A 165 -1.22 -6.78 -17.71
N LEU A 166 -1.06 -6.19 -16.52
CA LEU A 166 -1.85 -5.04 -16.06
C LEU A 166 -1.74 -3.86 -17.03
N LEU A 167 -0.53 -3.49 -17.45
CA LEU A 167 -0.31 -2.40 -18.42
C LEU A 167 -0.98 -2.67 -19.76
N VAL A 168 -0.85 -3.89 -20.29
CA VAL A 168 -1.49 -4.30 -21.55
C VAL A 168 -3.01 -4.18 -21.45
N VAL A 169 -3.61 -4.68 -20.36
CA VAL A 169 -5.06 -4.58 -20.15
C VAL A 169 -5.50 -3.13 -20.03
N LEU A 170 -4.82 -2.31 -19.21
CA LEU A 170 -5.17 -0.91 -18.99
C LEU A 170 -5.04 -0.06 -20.26
N ALA A 171 -3.96 -0.23 -21.03
CA ALA A 171 -3.76 0.49 -22.29
C ALA A 171 -4.81 0.12 -23.36
N GLY A 172 -5.37 -1.09 -23.27
CA GLY A 172 -6.40 -1.59 -24.17
C GLY A 172 -7.84 -1.19 -23.82
N ILE A 173 -8.08 -0.43 -22.75
CA ILE A 173 -9.41 0.07 -22.38
C ILE A 173 -9.64 1.42 -23.06
N ARG A 174 -10.66 1.51 -23.93
CA ARG A 174 -11.07 2.74 -24.60
C ARG A 174 -12.34 3.32 -23.96
N ASP A 175 -13.30 2.46 -23.67
CA ASP A 175 -14.51 2.79 -22.94
C ASP A 175 -14.63 1.90 -21.68
N PRO A 176 -14.21 2.40 -20.51
CA PRO A 176 -14.25 1.62 -19.27
C PRO A 176 -15.65 1.11 -18.90
N LEU A 177 -16.73 1.83 -19.24
CA LEU A 177 -18.09 1.45 -18.86
C LEU A 177 -18.62 0.31 -19.73
N ALA A 178 -18.32 0.33 -21.03
CA ALA A 178 -18.63 -0.76 -21.94
C ALA A 178 -17.71 -1.98 -21.72
N GLU A 179 -16.46 -1.75 -21.34
CA GLU A 179 -15.42 -2.78 -21.23
C GLU A 179 -15.20 -3.27 -19.79
N GLY A 180 -16.28 -3.40 -19.01
CA GLY A 180 -16.22 -3.74 -17.59
C GLY A 180 -15.45 -5.03 -17.25
N THR A 181 -15.40 -6.00 -18.17
CA THR A 181 -14.58 -7.22 -18.02
C THR A 181 -13.09 -6.92 -18.02
N LYS A 182 -12.61 -5.98 -18.86
CA LYS A 182 -11.21 -5.55 -18.85
C LYS A 182 -10.86 -4.80 -17.58
N VAL A 183 -11.76 -3.94 -17.08
CA VAL A 183 -11.59 -3.26 -15.79
C VAL A 183 -11.48 -4.27 -14.64
N ARG A 184 -12.30 -5.33 -14.64
CA ARG A 184 -12.19 -6.42 -13.65
C ARG A 184 -10.85 -7.15 -13.77
N ARG A 185 -10.42 -7.49 -14.99
CA ARG A 185 -9.11 -8.13 -15.23
C ARG A 185 -7.93 -7.27 -14.77
N ALA A 186 -8.01 -5.95 -14.96
CA ALA A 186 -7.00 -5.03 -14.43
C ALA A 186 -6.91 -5.11 -12.89
N MET A 187 -8.05 -5.18 -12.20
CA MET A 187 -8.07 -5.41 -10.74
C MET A 187 -7.48 -6.77 -10.36
N GLU A 188 -7.81 -7.84 -11.11
CA GLU A 188 -7.28 -9.20 -10.88
C GLU A 188 -5.74 -9.23 -11.03
N PHE A 189 -5.20 -8.63 -12.11
CA PHE A 189 -3.76 -8.51 -12.31
C PHE A 189 -3.07 -7.68 -11.22
N LEU A 190 -3.68 -6.56 -10.82
CA LEU A 190 -3.12 -5.71 -9.77
C LEU A 190 -3.05 -6.42 -8.42
N VAL A 191 -4.14 -7.10 -8.02
CA VAL A 191 -4.17 -7.89 -6.78
C VAL A 191 -3.19 -9.07 -6.87
N GLY A 192 -3.15 -9.76 -8.02
CA GLY A 192 -2.19 -10.85 -8.25
C GLY A 192 -0.73 -10.39 -8.13
N ALA A 193 -0.40 -9.24 -8.73
CA ALA A 193 0.92 -8.63 -8.61
C ALA A 193 1.27 -8.29 -7.15
N ILE A 194 0.31 -7.74 -6.38
CA ILE A 194 0.51 -7.46 -4.95
C ILE A 194 0.81 -8.74 -4.17
N VAL A 195 0.05 -9.82 -4.39
CA VAL A 195 0.29 -11.11 -3.71
C VAL A 195 1.69 -11.64 -4.01
N LEU A 196 2.10 -11.63 -5.29
CA LEU A 196 3.43 -12.06 -5.71
C LEU A 196 4.55 -11.19 -5.12
N MET A 197 4.31 -9.88 -4.99
CA MET A 197 5.23 -8.95 -4.35
C MET A 197 5.28 -9.11 -2.83
N ILE A 198 4.21 -9.53 -2.18
CA ILE A 198 4.21 -9.89 -0.75
C ILE A 198 5.14 -11.10 -0.52
N ILE A 199 5.01 -12.13 -1.37
CA ILE A 199 5.87 -13.32 -1.32
C ILE A 199 7.34 -12.92 -1.56
N THR A 200 7.59 -12.16 -2.61
CA THR A 200 8.94 -11.68 -2.96
C THR A 200 9.55 -10.84 -1.82
N ARG A 201 8.74 -9.96 -1.19
CA ARG A 201 9.17 -9.16 -0.03
C ARG A 201 9.50 -10.03 1.18
N HIS A 202 8.72 -11.08 1.43
CA HIS A 202 9.01 -12.03 2.50
C HIS A 202 10.32 -12.78 2.25
N GLN A 203 10.54 -13.25 1.03
CA GLN A 203 11.80 -13.90 0.63
C GLN A 203 13.00 -12.97 0.76
N LEU A 204 12.87 -11.72 0.34
CA LEU A 204 13.92 -10.71 0.55
C LEU A 204 14.20 -10.51 2.04
N ARG A 205 13.18 -10.47 2.89
CA ARG A 205 13.35 -10.38 4.35
C ARG A 205 14.17 -11.55 4.89
N GLU A 206 13.91 -12.77 4.45
CA GLU A 206 14.68 -13.95 4.87
C GLU A 206 16.16 -13.81 4.51
N VAL A 207 16.47 -13.26 3.33
CA VAL A 207 17.85 -13.00 2.90
C VAL A 207 18.48 -11.88 3.73
N TYR A 208 17.76 -10.78 3.99
CA TYR A 208 18.23 -9.68 4.85
C TYR A 208 18.59 -10.15 6.26
N LEU A 209 17.79 -11.05 6.83
CA LEU A 209 17.92 -11.51 8.21
C LEU A 209 18.73 -12.80 8.35
N ALA A 210 19.27 -13.35 7.25
CA ALA A 210 19.98 -14.62 7.26
C ALA A 210 21.12 -14.66 8.30
N GLU A 211 21.88 -13.57 8.44
CA GLU A 211 22.96 -13.43 9.42
C GLU A 211 22.47 -13.40 10.88
N TRP A 212 21.20 -13.03 11.09
CA TRP A 212 20.59 -12.86 12.41
C TRP A 212 19.74 -14.05 12.84
N LYS A 213 19.53 -15.06 11.96
CA LYS A 213 18.77 -16.29 12.27
C LYS A 213 19.24 -17.05 13.50
N PRO A 214 20.55 -17.12 13.85
CA PRO A 214 20.96 -17.78 15.09
C PRO A 214 20.31 -17.21 16.37
N LEU A 215 19.79 -15.98 16.32
CA LEU A 215 19.08 -15.35 17.44
C LEU A 215 17.63 -15.81 17.59
N GLU A 216 17.06 -16.56 16.64
CA GLU A 216 15.67 -17.04 16.72
C GLU A 216 15.45 -18.01 17.89
N GLY A 217 16.50 -18.70 18.34
CA GLY A 217 16.48 -19.58 19.51
C GLY A 217 16.87 -18.88 20.82
N ALA A 218 17.12 -17.56 20.80
CA ALA A 218 17.49 -16.84 22.01
C ALA A 218 16.37 -16.92 23.05
N GLN A 219 16.74 -17.15 24.31
CA GLN A 219 15.75 -17.15 25.39
C GLN A 219 15.12 -15.77 25.50
N VAL A 220 13.83 -15.70 25.18
CA VAL A 220 13.03 -14.49 25.36
C VAL A 220 12.46 -14.45 26.76
N ALA A 221 12.42 -13.26 27.36
CA ALA A 221 11.68 -13.00 28.59
C ALA A 221 10.25 -12.58 28.21
N PRO A 222 9.26 -13.49 28.24
CA PRO A 222 7.91 -13.16 27.82
C PRO A 222 7.30 -12.11 28.74
N GLN A 223 6.82 -11.02 28.15
CA GLN A 223 6.17 -9.93 28.88
C GLN A 223 4.65 -10.17 28.97
N TRP A 224 4.26 -11.21 29.71
CA TRP A 224 2.85 -11.64 29.84
C TRP A 224 1.92 -10.53 30.34
N GLY A 225 2.39 -9.63 31.19
CA GLY A 225 1.62 -8.48 31.65
C GLY A 225 1.24 -7.54 30.49
N ILE A 226 2.18 -7.24 29.60
CA ILE A 226 1.92 -6.39 28.42
C ILE A 226 1.03 -7.11 27.42
N PHE A 227 1.21 -8.42 27.24
CA PHE A 227 0.30 -9.24 26.44
C PHE A 227 -1.14 -9.19 26.97
N LEU A 228 -1.34 -9.27 28.29
CA LEU A 228 -2.66 -9.20 28.91
C LEU A 228 -3.30 -7.82 28.73
N VAL A 229 -2.53 -6.74 28.91
CA VAL A 229 -3.01 -5.37 28.63
C VAL A 229 -3.44 -5.23 27.17
N PHE A 230 -2.65 -5.77 26.23
CA PHE A 230 -3.03 -5.84 24.82
C PHE A 230 -4.35 -6.61 24.62
N LEU A 231 -4.49 -7.80 25.22
CA LEU A 231 -5.69 -8.62 25.06
C LEU A 231 -6.94 -7.92 25.60
N VAL A 232 -6.86 -7.30 26.78
CA VAL A 232 -7.98 -6.55 27.38
C VAL A 232 -8.35 -5.36 26.51
N THR A 233 -7.37 -4.55 26.10
CA THR A 233 -7.64 -3.38 25.24
C THR A 233 -8.16 -3.78 23.86
N PHE A 234 -7.69 -4.90 23.31
CA PHE A 234 -8.21 -5.48 22.07
C PHE A 234 -9.68 -5.90 22.21
N VAL A 235 -10.03 -6.64 23.26
CA VAL A 235 -11.42 -7.07 23.52
C VAL A 235 -12.33 -5.86 23.71
N ILE A 236 -11.90 -4.85 24.47
CA ILE A 236 -12.64 -3.58 24.64
C ILE A 236 -12.81 -2.90 23.28
N GLY A 237 -11.75 -2.79 22.47
CA GLY A 237 -11.80 -2.18 21.14
C GLY A 237 -12.77 -2.90 20.19
N VAL A 238 -12.77 -4.23 20.18
CA VAL A 238 -13.72 -5.05 19.41
C VAL A 238 -15.14 -4.84 19.93
N ALA A 239 -15.36 -4.89 21.24
CA ALA A 239 -16.67 -4.69 21.84
C ALA A 239 -17.26 -3.31 21.51
N LEU A 240 -16.45 -2.25 21.61
CA LEU A 240 -16.85 -0.89 21.23
C LEU A 240 -17.15 -0.79 19.73
N THR A 241 -16.37 -1.45 18.88
CA THR A 241 -16.59 -1.47 17.43
C THR A 241 -17.89 -2.18 17.09
N VAL A 242 -18.14 -3.37 17.66
CA VAL A 242 -19.38 -4.12 17.49
C VAL A 242 -20.57 -3.31 18.01
N TYR A 243 -20.46 -2.71 19.20
CA TYR A 243 -21.49 -1.84 19.76
C TYR A 243 -21.80 -0.66 18.82
N ALA A 244 -20.78 0.03 18.31
CA ALA A 244 -20.95 1.12 17.37
C ALA A 244 -21.59 0.67 16.04
N MET A 245 -21.22 -0.50 15.51
CA MET A 245 -21.82 -1.07 14.31
C MET A 245 -23.29 -1.46 14.51
N VAL A 246 -23.61 -2.13 15.62
CA VAL A 246 -24.99 -2.49 15.98
C VAL A 246 -25.82 -1.22 16.10
N LYS A 247 -25.32 -0.24 16.87
CA LYS A 247 -26.01 1.04 17.07
C LYS A 247 -26.22 1.78 15.74
N ALA A 248 -25.22 1.84 14.87
CA ALA A 248 -25.37 2.48 13.55
C ALA A 248 -26.35 1.75 12.61
N ALA A 249 -26.56 0.44 12.79
CA ALA A 249 -27.53 -0.33 12.02
C ALA A 249 -28.96 -0.18 12.56
N THR A 250 -29.12 0.00 13.87
CA THR A 250 -30.42 0.21 14.54
C THR A 250 -30.86 1.66 14.51
N ASP A 251 -29.92 2.61 14.62
CA ASP A 251 -30.15 4.05 14.45
C ASP A 251 -30.21 4.36 12.95
N LYS A 252 -31.23 3.86 12.26
CA LYS A 252 -31.60 4.40 10.95
C LYS A 252 -32.34 5.73 11.15
N PRO A 253 -32.07 6.77 10.35
CA PRO A 253 -32.98 7.90 10.24
C PRO A 253 -34.35 7.47 9.67
#